data_AF-R0CYW5-F1
#
_entry.id   AF-R0CYW5-F1
#
_cell.length_a   1.000
_cell.length_b   1.000
_cell.length_c   1.000
_cell.angle_alpha   90.00
_cell.angle_beta   90.00
_cell.angle_gamma   90.00
#
_symmetry.space_group_name_H-M   'P 1'
#
loop_
_entity.id
_entity.type
_entity.pdbx_description
1 polymer ?
#
loop_
_entity_poly.entity_id
_entity_poly.type
_entity_poly.pdbx_seq_one_letter_code
_entity_poly.pdbx_strand_id
1 'polypeptide(L)'
;MPIFSDIWRVGVIERPIQAIASAGGLHEAPVRWLPEEPDFTFLADPFGVWRDGRLHLFAEAYDYRTRHGVIDHLELDADFRPVSRQTVLREPWHLSYPMITEAEGETWMTPEAFRSGTFTLYRARRFPDVWEPVTKIAFDTPAIDPTLFRWEDRWWMAYSPTGSQRDKQGKLHLAYADRIEGPWRTHPGNPVRIDLASSRPGGTPFVHDGRLHLPVQDCTRTYGGDLRLLAVNVLTPDRFEAETSPILKPPVNAGRYHRGRHTLAACGPVTLIDAKWLKGSPKGLAVALASLTRGRKT
;
A
#
# COMPACT_ATOMS: atom_id res chain seq x y z
N MET A 1 23.92 9.74 -0.48
CA MET A 1 23.22 8.65 0.25
C MET A 1 22.54 9.28 1.45
N PRO A 2 21.27 8.97 1.76
CA PRO A 2 20.64 9.53 2.95
C PRO A 2 21.31 8.98 4.22
N ILE A 3 21.28 9.75 5.31
CA ILE A 3 21.84 9.36 6.61
C ILE A 3 21.08 8.14 7.16
N PHE A 4 19.77 8.09 6.92
CA PHE A 4 18.89 6.98 7.22
C PHE A 4 18.13 6.57 5.96
N SER A 5 17.92 5.26 5.78
CA SER A 5 17.07 4.70 4.74
C SER A 5 15.91 3.95 5.38
N ASP A 6 14.73 4.09 4.80
CA ASP A 6 13.53 3.35 5.19
C ASP A 6 13.64 1.96 4.53
N ILE A 7 13.87 0.93 5.33
CA ILE A 7 13.91 -0.45 4.86
C ILE A 7 12.61 -1.11 5.28
N TRP A 8 11.81 -1.52 4.29
CA TRP A 8 10.57 -2.24 4.50
C TRP A 8 10.80 -3.75 4.43
N ARG A 9 9.94 -4.49 5.12
CA ARG A 9 9.92 -5.95 5.09
C ARG A 9 8.49 -6.42 5.10
N VAL A 10 8.17 -7.28 4.15
CA VAL A 10 6.86 -7.91 4.01
C VAL A 10 6.73 -9.11 4.95
N GLY A 11 5.53 -9.30 5.48
CA GLY A 11 5.17 -10.45 6.28
C GLY A 11 3.74 -10.90 6.05
N VAL A 12 3.48 -12.15 6.43
CA VAL A 12 2.17 -12.80 6.34
C VAL A 12 1.68 -13.11 7.75
N ILE A 13 0.41 -12.80 8.02
CA ILE A 13 -0.29 -13.21 9.24
C ILE A 13 -1.32 -14.26 8.83
N GLU A 14 -1.27 -15.43 9.46
CA GLU A 14 -2.20 -16.54 9.24
C GLU A 14 -3.56 -16.31 9.90
N ARG A 15 -4.16 -15.15 9.62
CA ARG A 15 -5.51 -14.77 10.01
C ARG A 15 -6.12 -13.92 8.90
N PRO A 16 -7.42 -14.06 8.62
CA PRO A 16 -8.11 -13.15 7.73
C PRO A 16 -8.16 -11.75 8.34
N ILE A 17 -8.26 -10.73 7.50
CA ILE A 17 -8.18 -9.31 7.92
C ILE A 17 -9.25 -8.94 8.95
N GLN A 18 -10.43 -9.59 8.90
CA GLN A 18 -11.50 -9.41 9.86
C GLN A 18 -11.08 -9.80 11.27
N ALA A 19 -10.29 -10.87 11.43
CA ALA A 19 -9.80 -11.28 12.74
C ALA A 19 -8.76 -10.29 13.31
N ILE A 20 -8.01 -9.60 12.43
CA ILE A 20 -7.13 -8.49 12.84
C ILE A 20 -7.96 -7.32 13.35
N ALA A 21 -9.06 -7.01 12.66
CA ALA A 21 -9.98 -5.95 13.07
C ALA A 21 -10.64 -6.25 14.43
N SER A 22 -11.18 -7.47 14.62
CA SER A 22 -11.80 -7.89 15.89
C SER A 22 -10.82 -7.87 17.07
N ALA A 23 -9.55 -8.22 16.84
CA ALA A 23 -8.50 -8.14 17.84
C ALA A 23 -8.04 -6.70 18.16
N GLY A 24 -8.39 -5.72 17.30
CA GLY A 24 -7.86 -4.36 17.38
C GLY A 24 -6.37 -4.26 17.06
N GLY A 25 -5.81 -5.21 16.29
CA GLY A 25 -4.44 -5.14 15.80
C GLY A 25 -3.75 -6.48 15.58
N LEU A 26 -2.45 -6.38 15.28
CA LEU A 26 -1.57 -7.44 14.79
C LEU A 26 -0.91 -8.25 15.93
N HIS A 27 -1.12 -7.84 17.18
CA HIS A 27 -0.43 -8.38 18.36
C HIS A 27 -0.81 -9.83 18.74
N GLU A 28 -1.97 -10.34 18.32
CA GLU A 28 -2.46 -11.66 18.74
C GLU A 28 -1.96 -12.83 17.87
N ALA A 29 -1.32 -12.53 16.74
CA ALA A 29 -0.77 -13.54 15.84
C ALA A 29 0.65 -13.16 15.44
N PRO A 30 1.60 -14.11 15.46
CA PRO A 30 2.95 -13.84 14.99
C PRO A 30 2.91 -13.57 13.48
N VAL A 31 3.78 -12.66 13.03
CA VAL A 31 4.00 -12.42 11.61
C VAL A 31 5.07 -13.40 11.10
N ARG A 32 4.78 -14.08 10.00
CA ARG A 32 5.78 -14.81 9.21
C ARG A 32 6.43 -13.84 8.23
N TRP A 33 7.59 -13.33 8.64
CA TRP A 33 8.34 -12.40 7.83
C TRP A 33 9.05 -13.09 6.67
N LEU A 34 8.94 -12.54 5.46
CA LEU A 34 9.76 -12.96 4.33
C LEU A 34 11.25 -12.75 4.62
N PRO A 35 12.19 -13.42 3.93
CA PRO A 35 13.61 -13.14 4.06
C PRO A 35 13.93 -11.65 3.88
N GLU A 36 15.03 -11.20 4.48
CA GLU A 36 15.47 -9.82 4.28
C GLU A 36 16.08 -9.66 2.89
N GLU A 37 15.79 -8.52 2.27
CA GLU A 37 16.36 -8.15 1.00
C GLU A 37 17.85 -7.77 1.13
N PRO A 38 18.62 -7.85 0.03
CA PRO A 38 19.98 -7.33 0.00
C PRO A 38 20.09 -5.88 0.46
N ASP A 39 21.31 -5.48 0.83
CA ASP A 39 21.58 -4.11 1.24
C ASP A 39 21.09 -3.10 0.19
N PHE A 40 20.41 -2.04 0.68
CA PHE A 40 19.84 -0.95 -0.12
C PHE A 40 18.63 -1.33 -0.97
N THR A 41 18.06 -2.51 -0.76
CA THR A 41 16.80 -2.94 -1.39
C THR A 41 15.75 -3.27 -0.34
N PHE A 42 14.47 -3.22 -0.72
CA PHE A 42 13.36 -3.66 0.13
C PHE A 42 12.18 -4.17 -0.71
N LEU A 43 11.28 -4.90 -0.02
CA LEU A 43 9.92 -5.18 -0.47
C LEU A 43 8.92 -4.40 0.41
N ALA A 44 7.96 -3.73 -0.20
CA ALA A 44 6.90 -2.97 0.47
C ALA A 44 5.55 -3.15 -0.24
N ASP A 45 4.47 -2.63 0.36
CA ASP A 45 3.12 -2.63 -0.19
C ASP A 45 2.64 -4.00 -0.70
N PRO A 46 2.62 -5.05 0.15
CA PRO A 46 2.22 -6.37 -0.30
C PRO A 46 0.71 -6.46 -0.53
N PHE A 47 0.35 -6.90 -1.72
CA PHE A 47 -1.00 -7.34 -2.08
C PHE A 47 -0.94 -8.77 -2.60
N GLY A 48 -2.06 -9.49 -2.64
CA GLY A 48 -2.01 -10.84 -3.15
C GLY A 48 -3.34 -11.49 -3.43
N VAL A 49 -3.26 -12.64 -4.07
CA VAL A 49 -4.38 -13.52 -4.40
C VAL A 49 -4.08 -14.91 -3.88
N TRP A 50 -5.07 -15.52 -3.22
CA TRP A 50 -5.04 -16.92 -2.85
C TRP A 50 -5.65 -17.74 -3.99
N ARG A 51 -4.84 -18.52 -4.71
CA ARG A 51 -5.29 -19.29 -5.89
C ARG A 51 -4.61 -20.64 -5.94
N ASP A 52 -5.35 -21.68 -6.29
CA ASP A 52 -4.83 -23.06 -6.44
C ASP A 52 -4.03 -23.57 -5.23
N GLY A 53 -4.46 -23.16 -4.02
CA GLY A 53 -3.80 -23.53 -2.76
C GLY A 53 -2.48 -22.81 -2.49
N ARG A 54 -2.15 -21.78 -3.26
CA ARG A 54 -0.91 -20.99 -3.15
C ARG A 54 -1.22 -19.51 -2.93
N LEU A 55 -0.28 -18.82 -2.28
CA LEU A 55 -0.31 -17.37 -2.14
C LEU A 55 0.53 -16.74 -3.25
N HIS A 56 -0.12 -15.96 -4.11
CA HIS A 56 0.55 -15.10 -5.09
C HIS A 56 0.64 -13.69 -4.53
N LEU A 57 1.84 -13.28 -4.11
CA LEU A 57 2.13 -11.98 -3.51
C LEU A 57 2.74 -11.04 -4.56
N PHE A 58 2.26 -9.81 -4.61
CA PHE A 58 2.76 -8.73 -5.45
C PHE A 58 3.23 -7.60 -4.52
N ALA A 59 4.42 -7.08 -4.75
CA ALA A 59 5.02 -6.06 -3.88
C ALA A 59 5.84 -5.05 -4.68
N GLU A 60 5.99 -3.85 -4.15
CA GLU A 60 7.02 -2.91 -4.58
C GLU A 60 8.39 -3.50 -4.26
N ALA A 61 9.20 -3.75 -5.29
CA ALA A 61 10.63 -4.01 -5.16
C ALA A 61 11.40 -2.74 -5.48
N TYR A 62 12.03 -2.17 -4.46
CA TYR A 62 12.75 -0.91 -4.57
C TYR A 62 14.25 -1.07 -4.39
N ASP A 63 15.02 -0.33 -5.17
CA ASP A 63 16.47 -0.23 -5.04
C ASP A 63 16.90 1.23 -4.83
N TYR A 64 17.52 1.54 -3.68
CA TYR A 64 18.03 2.87 -3.36
C TYR A 64 19.17 3.34 -4.27
N ARG A 65 19.86 2.43 -4.96
CA ARG A 65 20.98 2.73 -5.87
C ARG A 65 20.45 3.35 -7.16
N THR A 66 19.35 2.83 -7.69
CA THR A 66 18.67 3.33 -8.89
C THR A 66 17.54 4.31 -8.56
N ARG A 67 17.03 4.27 -7.31
CA ARG A 67 15.84 4.98 -6.82
C ARG A 67 14.59 4.65 -7.64
N HIS A 68 14.46 3.39 -8.01
CA HIS A 68 13.42 2.91 -8.89
C HIS A 68 12.69 1.73 -8.24
N GLY A 69 11.36 1.79 -8.30
CA GLY A 69 10.45 0.77 -7.80
C GLY A 69 9.81 0.06 -8.98
N VAL A 70 9.80 -1.26 -8.92
CA VAL A 70 9.14 -2.16 -9.88
C VAL A 70 8.19 -3.08 -9.12
N ILE A 71 7.29 -3.77 -9.81
CA ILE A 71 6.43 -4.75 -9.16
C ILE A 71 7.02 -6.15 -9.34
N ASP A 72 7.34 -6.77 -8.21
CA ASP A 72 7.73 -8.18 -8.16
C ASP A 72 6.54 -9.04 -7.74
N HIS A 73 6.40 -10.19 -8.38
CA HIS A 73 5.56 -11.30 -7.95
C HIS A 73 6.42 -12.32 -7.20
N LEU A 74 5.90 -12.83 -6.09
CA LEU A 74 6.44 -13.94 -5.33
C LEU A 74 5.33 -14.99 -5.17
N GLU A 75 5.64 -16.24 -5.51
CA GLU A 75 4.80 -17.37 -5.11
C GLU A 75 5.30 -17.91 -3.77
N LEU A 76 4.41 -18.05 -2.79
CA LEU A 76 4.76 -18.64 -1.50
C LEU A 76 4.16 -20.05 -1.36
N ASP A 77 4.91 -20.95 -0.72
CA ASP A 77 4.44 -22.27 -0.33
C ASP A 77 3.49 -22.23 0.90
N ALA A 78 3.06 -23.40 1.36
CA ALA A 78 2.17 -23.55 2.52
C ALA A 78 2.79 -23.05 3.85
N ASP A 79 4.12 -22.92 3.93
CA ASP A 79 4.84 -22.36 5.07
C ASP A 79 5.14 -20.86 4.90
N PHE A 80 4.62 -20.25 3.83
CA PHE A 80 4.84 -18.86 3.42
C PHE A 80 6.30 -18.55 3.05
N ARG A 81 7.04 -19.54 2.58
CA ARG A 81 8.39 -19.34 2.03
C ARG A 81 8.30 -19.05 0.53
N PRO A 82 9.04 -18.06 0.02
CA PRO A 82 9.10 -17.81 -1.42
C PRO A 82 9.67 -19.03 -2.15
N VAL A 83 8.93 -19.56 -3.13
CA VAL A 83 9.38 -20.62 -4.02
C VAL A 83 9.81 -20.09 -5.39
N SER A 84 9.27 -18.94 -5.79
CA SER A 84 9.67 -18.23 -7.00
C SER A 84 9.55 -16.72 -6.80
N ARG A 85 10.30 -15.96 -7.60
CA ARG A 85 10.22 -14.49 -7.65
C ARG A 85 10.55 -14.00 -9.05
N GLN A 86 9.79 -13.04 -9.54
CA GLN A 86 10.04 -12.40 -10.84
C GLN A 86 9.48 -10.97 -10.86
N THR A 87 10.11 -10.08 -11.62
CA THR A 87 9.53 -8.76 -11.91
C THR A 87 8.45 -8.91 -12.97
N VAL A 88 7.22 -8.54 -12.64
CA VAL A 88 6.03 -8.69 -13.52
C VAL A 88 5.56 -7.37 -14.13
N LEU A 89 5.96 -6.24 -13.57
CA LEU A 89 5.70 -4.93 -14.14
C LEU A 89 6.87 -3.98 -13.88
N ARG A 90 7.40 -3.41 -14.97
CA ARG A 90 8.46 -2.40 -14.95
C ARG A 90 8.13 -1.33 -15.97
N GLU A 91 8.19 -0.09 -15.53
CA GLU A 91 7.98 1.09 -16.37
C GLU A 91 9.16 2.07 -16.23
N PRO A 92 9.31 3.07 -17.11
CA PRO A 92 10.30 4.14 -16.96
C PRO A 92 10.12 5.00 -15.70
N TRP A 93 8.93 4.97 -15.09
CA TRP A 93 8.62 5.61 -13.82
C TRP A 93 8.61 4.60 -12.67
N HIS A 94 8.62 5.12 -11.45
CA HIS A 94 8.52 4.31 -10.23
C HIS A 94 7.11 3.78 -10.06
N LEU A 95 7.01 2.49 -9.73
CA LEU A 95 5.77 1.78 -9.40
C LEU A 95 5.83 1.29 -7.95
N SER A 96 4.73 1.45 -7.22
CA SER A 96 4.52 0.90 -5.87
C SER A 96 3.04 0.50 -5.69
N TYR A 97 2.63 0.10 -4.49
CA TYR A 97 1.23 -0.18 -4.15
C TYR A 97 0.44 -1.00 -5.20
N PRO A 98 0.91 -2.22 -5.58
CA PRO A 98 0.33 -3.01 -6.67
C PRO A 98 -0.97 -3.71 -6.25
N MET A 99 -2.00 -2.94 -5.89
CA MET A 99 -3.27 -3.52 -5.43
C MET A 99 -3.85 -4.47 -6.49
N ILE A 100 -4.16 -5.70 -6.06
CA ILE A 100 -4.74 -6.75 -6.90
C ILE A 100 -6.22 -6.90 -6.58
N THR A 101 -7.06 -6.96 -7.61
CA THR A 101 -8.51 -7.16 -7.47
C THR A 101 -8.98 -8.24 -8.44
N GLU A 102 -9.68 -9.25 -7.94
CA GLU A 102 -10.39 -10.24 -8.77
C GLU A 102 -11.83 -9.78 -8.99
N ALA A 103 -12.20 -9.52 -10.23
CA ALA A 103 -13.51 -8.99 -10.57
C ALA A 103 -13.88 -9.24 -12.02
N GLU A 104 -15.18 -9.47 -12.27
CA GLU A 104 -15.73 -9.61 -13.62
C GLU A 104 -15.04 -10.74 -14.43
N GLY A 105 -14.57 -11.79 -13.73
CA GLY A 105 -13.86 -12.92 -14.32
C GLY A 105 -12.37 -12.67 -14.62
N GLU A 106 -11.86 -11.49 -14.26
CA GLU A 106 -10.52 -11.03 -14.59
C GLU A 106 -9.69 -10.75 -13.32
N THR A 107 -8.37 -10.65 -13.47
CA THR A 107 -7.47 -10.19 -12.40
C THR A 107 -6.87 -8.84 -12.79
N TRP A 108 -7.10 -7.85 -11.96
CA TRP A 108 -6.72 -6.46 -12.18
C TRP A 108 -5.58 -6.05 -11.25
N MET A 109 -4.70 -5.17 -11.73
CA MET A 109 -3.67 -4.51 -10.93
C MET A 109 -3.79 -3.01 -11.07
N THR A 110 -3.73 -2.32 -9.94
CA THR A 110 -3.84 -0.86 -9.84
C THR A 110 -2.64 -0.30 -9.09
N PRO A 111 -1.44 -0.24 -9.71
CA PRO A 111 -0.24 0.23 -9.04
C PRO A 111 -0.28 1.76 -8.84
N GLU A 112 0.33 2.26 -7.76
CA GLU A 112 0.69 3.67 -7.68
C GLU A 112 1.74 3.98 -8.76
N ALA A 113 1.41 4.94 -9.62
CA ALA A 113 2.27 5.41 -10.69
C ALA A 113 2.18 6.93 -10.87
N PHE A 114 2.07 7.70 -9.78
CA PHE A 114 1.74 9.14 -9.86
C PHE A 114 2.69 9.96 -10.76
N ARG A 115 3.96 9.52 -10.89
CA ARG A 115 4.97 10.15 -11.77
C ARG A 115 4.71 9.94 -13.26
N SER A 116 3.85 8.99 -13.65
CA SER A 116 3.38 8.83 -15.02
C SER A 116 2.40 9.93 -15.44
N GLY A 117 1.84 10.67 -14.47
CA GLY A 117 0.83 11.71 -14.69
C GLY A 117 -0.60 11.19 -14.86
N THR A 118 -0.83 9.87 -14.83
CA THR A 118 -2.15 9.26 -15.00
C THR A 118 -2.28 7.99 -14.16
N PHE A 119 -3.50 7.57 -13.84
CA PHE A 119 -3.73 6.24 -13.28
C PHE A 119 -3.99 5.25 -14.41
N THR A 120 -3.30 4.10 -14.39
CA THR A 120 -3.47 3.06 -15.41
C THR A 120 -3.99 1.78 -14.75
N LEU A 121 -5.12 1.28 -15.26
CA LEU A 121 -5.66 -0.02 -14.88
C LEU A 121 -4.98 -1.09 -15.74
N TYR A 122 -4.39 -2.10 -15.10
CA TYR A 122 -3.81 -3.25 -15.78
C TYR A 122 -4.66 -4.49 -15.58
N ARG A 123 -4.67 -5.37 -16.59
CA ARG A 123 -5.27 -6.70 -16.52
C ARG A 123 -4.20 -7.76 -16.71
N ALA A 124 -4.32 -8.87 -15.99
CA ALA A 124 -3.51 -10.05 -16.24
C ALA A 124 -3.93 -10.71 -17.57
N ARG A 125 -3.16 -10.50 -18.63
CA ARG A 125 -3.30 -11.26 -19.88
C ARG A 125 -2.94 -12.72 -19.68
N ARG A 126 -1.96 -12.98 -18.81
CA ARG A 126 -1.62 -14.30 -18.27
C ARG A 126 -1.20 -14.10 -16.82
N PHE A 127 -1.96 -14.68 -15.91
CA PHE A 127 -1.62 -14.62 -14.49
C PHE A 127 -0.51 -15.63 -14.16
N PRO A 128 0.47 -15.29 -13.29
CA PRO A 128 0.64 -14.02 -12.57
C PRO A 128 1.55 -13.00 -13.28
N ASP A 129 2.12 -13.33 -14.43
CA ASP A 129 3.35 -12.71 -14.93
C ASP A 129 3.19 -11.72 -16.10
N VAL A 130 2.10 -11.78 -16.87
CA VAL A 130 1.88 -10.88 -18.02
C VAL A 130 0.71 -9.96 -17.76
N TRP A 131 1.03 -8.68 -17.60
CA TRP A 131 0.08 -7.59 -17.38
C TRP A 131 0.02 -6.69 -18.61
N GLU A 132 -1.19 -6.29 -19.01
CA GLU A 132 -1.40 -5.35 -20.10
C GLU A 132 -2.18 -4.12 -19.60
N PRO A 133 -1.81 -2.90 -20.03
CA PRO A 133 -2.57 -1.70 -19.70
C PRO A 133 -3.90 -1.72 -20.46
N VAL A 134 -5.02 -1.60 -19.74
CA VAL A 134 -6.37 -1.63 -20.32
C VAL A 134 -6.90 -0.23 -20.54
N THR A 135 -6.81 0.63 -19.54
CA THR A 135 -7.32 2.00 -19.63
C THR A 135 -6.52 2.96 -18.77
N LYS A 136 -6.44 4.21 -19.23
CA LYS A 136 -5.93 5.34 -18.45
C LYS A 136 -7.11 6.10 -17.91
N ILE A 137 -7.17 6.22 -16.59
CA ILE A 137 -8.25 6.93 -15.90
C ILE A 137 -7.70 8.28 -15.44
N ALA A 138 -8.39 9.33 -15.85
CA ALA A 138 -8.14 10.67 -15.39
C ALA A 138 -9.03 10.97 -14.19
N PHE A 139 -8.40 11.23 -13.04
CA PHE A 139 -9.05 11.84 -11.89
C PHE A 139 -8.77 13.35 -11.87
N ASP A 140 -9.12 14.02 -10.77
CA ASP A 140 -8.80 15.42 -10.50
C ASP A 140 -7.29 15.67 -10.29
N THR A 141 -6.54 14.63 -9.95
CA THR A 141 -5.09 14.66 -9.70
C THR A 141 -4.50 13.26 -9.85
N PRO A 142 -3.19 13.09 -10.15
CA PRO A 142 -2.60 11.75 -10.12
C PRO A 142 -2.82 11.07 -8.76
N ALA A 143 -3.27 9.83 -8.78
CA ALA A 143 -3.60 9.07 -7.58
C ALA A 143 -2.34 8.51 -6.90
N ILE A 144 -2.26 8.70 -5.58
CA ILE A 144 -1.27 8.11 -4.66
C ILE A 144 -1.99 7.04 -3.83
N ASP A 145 -1.36 5.88 -3.67
CA ASP A 145 -1.92 4.65 -3.09
C ASP A 145 -3.35 4.37 -3.59
N PRO A 146 -3.57 4.22 -4.92
CA PRO A 146 -4.90 4.01 -5.46
C PRO A 146 -5.48 2.66 -5.01
N THR A 147 -6.52 2.73 -4.19
CA THR A 147 -7.21 1.58 -3.62
C THR A 147 -8.55 1.40 -4.32
N LEU A 148 -8.62 0.40 -5.21
CA LEU A 148 -9.83 0.01 -5.93
C LEU A 148 -10.69 -0.95 -5.09
N PHE A 149 -11.98 -0.69 -4.95
CA PHE A 149 -12.87 -1.62 -4.26
C PHE A 149 -14.31 -1.51 -4.77
N ARG A 150 -15.09 -2.54 -4.44
CA ARG A 150 -16.50 -2.64 -4.81
C ARG A 150 -17.34 -2.46 -3.54
N TRP A 151 -18.29 -1.53 -3.58
CA TRP A 151 -19.26 -1.32 -2.49
C TRP A 151 -20.66 -1.12 -3.09
N GLU A 152 -21.64 -1.87 -2.61
CA GLU A 152 -23.03 -1.90 -3.10
C GLU A 152 -23.15 -2.17 -4.61
N ASP A 153 -23.54 -1.19 -5.42
CA ASP A 153 -23.73 -1.27 -6.87
C ASP A 153 -22.61 -0.57 -7.70
N ARG A 154 -21.60 0.04 -7.03
CA ARG A 154 -20.52 0.81 -7.66
C ARG A 154 -19.10 0.33 -7.39
N TRP A 155 -18.24 0.62 -8.36
CA TRP A 155 -16.79 0.66 -8.18
C TRP A 155 -16.38 1.98 -7.54
N TRP A 156 -15.42 1.89 -6.63
CA TRP A 156 -14.86 3.02 -5.89
C TRP A 156 -13.34 3.00 -5.96
N MET A 157 -12.75 4.20 -5.96
CA MET A 157 -11.32 4.42 -5.87
C MET A 157 -11.06 5.35 -4.69
N ALA A 158 -10.33 4.88 -3.68
CA ALA A 158 -9.78 5.72 -2.63
C ALA A 158 -8.32 6.05 -2.96
N TYR A 159 -7.93 7.31 -2.84
CA TYR A 159 -6.57 7.74 -3.17
C TYR A 159 -6.20 9.01 -2.42
N SER A 160 -4.90 9.23 -2.22
CA SER A 160 -4.38 10.53 -1.81
C SER A 160 -4.07 11.40 -3.03
N PRO A 161 -4.29 12.73 -2.94
CA PRO A 161 -3.97 13.64 -4.02
C PRO A 161 -2.47 13.95 -4.08
N THR A 162 -1.98 14.37 -5.25
CA THR A 162 -0.68 15.07 -5.31
C THR A 162 -0.75 16.44 -4.62
N GLY A 163 0.42 17.02 -4.33
CA GLY A 163 0.54 18.30 -3.64
C GLY A 163 1.70 18.32 -2.66
N SER A 164 1.56 19.07 -1.57
CA SER A 164 2.53 19.07 -0.47
C SER A 164 2.61 17.68 0.19
N GLN A 165 3.67 17.40 0.95
CA GLN A 165 3.75 16.15 1.71
C GLN A 165 2.57 15.97 2.68
N ARG A 166 2.06 17.06 3.24
CA ARG A 166 0.89 17.04 4.11
C ARG A 166 -0.39 16.68 3.34
N ASP A 167 -0.52 17.11 2.09
CA ASP A 167 -1.66 16.72 1.23
C ASP A 167 -1.62 15.23 0.92
N LYS A 168 -0.45 14.73 0.50
CA LYS A 168 -0.24 13.31 0.15
C LYS A 168 -0.49 12.35 1.31
N GLN A 169 -0.35 12.81 2.54
CA GLN A 169 -0.48 12.00 3.76
C GLN A 169 -1.81 12.26 4.50
N GLY A 170 -2.38 13.44 4.32
CA GLY A 170 -3.49 13.93 5.12
C GLY A 170 -4.79 14.08 4.37
N LYS A 171 -4.85 13.90 3.05
CA LYS A 171 -6.09 14.02 2.28
C LYS A 171 -6.51 12.69 1.67
N LEU A 172 -7.80 12.39 1.80
CA LEU A 172 -8.47 11.29 1.12
C LEU A 172 -9.39 11.86 0.04
N HIS A 173 -9.20 11.42 -1.19
CA HIS A 173 -10.10 11.64 -2.31
C HIS A 173 -10.80 10.32 -2.64
N LEU A 174 -12.03 10.43 -3.15
CA LEU A 174 -12.80 9.33 -3.69
C LEU A 174 -13.17 9.60 -5.14
N ALA A 175 -13.30 8.54 -5.92
CA ALA A 175 -13.95 8.52 -7.21
C ALA A 175 -14.80 7.26 -7.33
N TYR A 176 -15.80 7.26 -8.22
CA TYR A 176 -16.68 6.13 -8.45
C TYR A 176 -16.98 5.92 -9.93
N ALA A 177 -17.36 4.68 -10.26
CA ALA A 177 -17.80 4.28 -11.60
C ALA A 177 -18.80 3.12 -11.50
N ASP A 178 -19.61 2.93 -12.54
CA ASP A 178 -20.50 1.77 -12.63
C ASP A 178 -19.75 0.53 -13.15
N ARG A 179 -18.64 0.73 -13.86
CA ARG A 179 -17.75 -0.32 -14.38
C ARG A 179 -16.30 -0.04 -13.98
N ILE A 180 -15.50 -1.08 -13.83
CA ILE A 180 -14.10 -0.96 -13.40
C ILE A 180 -13.26 -0.11 -14.36
N GLU A 181 -13.55 -0.19 -15.66
CA GLU A 181 -12.85 0.60 -16.69
C GLU A 181 -13.36 2.05 -16.79
N GLY A 182 -14.46 2.38 -16.11
CA GLY A 182 -15.10 3.69 -16.11
C GLY A 182 -16.40 3.77 -16.93
N PRO A 183 -16.90 4.99 -17.21
CA PRO A 183 -16.28 6.27 -16.91
C PRO A 183 -16.23 6.55 -15.40
N TRP A 184 -15.08 7.02 -14.94
CA TRP A 184 -14.88 7.41 -13.55
C TRP A 184 -15.30 8.85 -13.30
N ARG A 185 -15.93 9.09 -12.15
CA ARG A 185 -16.35 10.42 -11.68
C ARG A 185 -15.69 10.67 -10.33
N THR A 186 -15.02 11.80 -10.17
CA THR A 186 -14.50 12.21 -8.87
C THR A 186 -15.64 12.60 -7.95
N HIS A 187 -15.52 12.25 -6.67
CA HIS A 187 -16.51 12.59 -5.67
C HIS A 187 -16.52 14.14 -5.47
N PRO A 188 -17.68 14.81 -5.52
CA PRO A 188 -17.76 16.27 -5.47
C PRO A 188 -17.30 16.86 -4.13
N GLY A 189 -17.37 16.06 -3.06
CA GLY A 189 -16.85 16.40 -1.74
C GLY A 189 -15.34 16.24 -1.56
N ASN A 190 -14.55 15.99 -2.61
CA ASN A 190 -13.10 15.84 -2.49
C ASN A 190 -12.41 17.15 -2.03
N PRO A 191 -11.42 17.09 -1.11
CA PRO A 191 -11.05 15.92 -0.30
C PRO A 191 -12.16 15.58 0.72
N VAL A 192 -12.61 14.32 0.72
CA VAL A 192 -13.68 13.86 1.62
C VAL A 192 -13.21 13.72 3.07
N ARG A 193 -11.89 13.72 3.30
CA ARG A 193 -11.27 13.70 4.62
C ARG A 193 -9.94 14.45 4.63
N ILE A 194 -9.70 15.22 5.70
CA ILE A 194 -8.43 15.90 5.96
C ILE A 194 -7.93 15.56 7.38
N ASP A 195 -7.08 14.56 7.50
CA ASP A 195 -6.50 14.09 8.76
C ASP A 195 -5.22 13.27 8.50
N LEU A 196 -4.10 13.65 9.11
CA LEU A 196 -2.83 12.91 8.98
C LEU A 196 -2.90 11.51 9.61
N ALA A 197 -3.82 11.27 10.54
CA ALA A 197 -3.93 9.97 11.20
C ALA A 197 -4.73 8.95 10.40
N SER A 198 -5.50 9.36 9.38
CA SER A 198 -6.56 8.49 8.85
C SER A 198 -7.06 8.79 7.44
N SER A 199 -6.22 9.42 6.60
CA SER A 199 -6.60 9.77 5.22
C SER A 199 -5.87 8.98 4.15
N ARG A 200 -4.58 8.70 4.31
CA ARG A 200 -3.80 8.05 3.25
C ARG A 200 -4.15 6.56 3.18
N PRO A 201 -4.53 6.01 2.02
CA PRO A 201 -4.88 4.60 1.92
C PRO A 201 -3.73 3.67 2.35
N GLY A 202 -4.08 2.56 2.99
CA GLY A 202 -3.11 1.66 3.63
C GLY A 202 -3.43 0.19 3.45
N GLY A 203 -4.20 -0.19 2.43
CA GLY A 203 -4.38 -1.59 2.02
C GLY A 203 -5.79 -1.90 1.53
N THR A 204 -6.16 -3.18 1.62
CA THR A 204 -7.41 -3.69 1.03
C THR A 204 -8.63 -3.33 1.88
N PRO A 205 -9.65 -2.64 1.34
CA PRO A 205 -10.92 -2.44 2.02
C PRO A 205 -11.65 -3.75 2.21
N PHE A 206 -12.35 -3.92 3.34
CA PHE A 206 -13.04 -5.15 3.67
C PHE A 206 -14.30 -4.89 4.47
N VAL A 207 -15.24 -5.82 4.42
CA VAL A 207 -16.46 -5.77 5.22
C VAL A 207 -16.25 -6.50 6.55
N HIS A 208 -16.62 -5.84 7.64
CA HIS A 208 -16.61 -6.40 8.99
C HIS A 208 -17.79 -5.81 9.77
N ASP A 209 -18.52 -6.65 10.51
CA ASP A 209 -19.72 -6.26 11.26
C ASP A 209 -20.72 -5.41 10.46
N GLY A 210 -20.91 -5.77 9.18
CA GLY A 210 -21.84 -5.11 8.26
C GLY A 210 -21.39 -3.75 7.74
N ARG A 211 -20.19 -3.27 8.09
CA ARG A 211 -19.63 -1.99 7.64
C ARG A 211 -18.40 -2.20 6.77
N LEU A 212 -18.18 -1.27 5.85
CA LEU A 212 -16.93 -1.21 5.08
C LEU A 212 -15.85 -0.56 5.95
N HIS A 213 -14.68 -1.20 6.00
CA HIS A 213 -13.48 -0.68 6.66
C HIS A 213 -12.38 -0.48 5.63
N LEU A 214 -11.81 0.74 5.57
CA LEU A 214 -10.61 1.03 4.78
C LEU A 214 -9.40 1.06 5.70
N PRO A 215 -8.38 0.21 5.50
CA PRO A 215 -7.08 0.43 6.11
C PRO A 215 -6.50 1.77 5.66
N VAL A 216 -6.02 2.57 6.61
CA VAL A 216 -5.41 3.87 6.38
C VAL A 216 -4.14 4.03 7.20
N GLN A 217 -3.19 4.78 6.66
CA GLN A 217 -1.93 5.08 7.33
C GLN A 217 -2.12 6.19 8.36
N ASP A 218 -1.55 5.99 9.55
CA ASP A 218 -1.31 7.05 10.52
C ASP A 218 0.06 7.68 10.24
N CYS A 219 0.02 8.86 9.62
CA CYS A 219 1.20 9.65 9.26
C CYS A 219 1.53 10.74 10.29
N THR A 220 0.91 10.74 11.48
CA THR A 220 1.10 11.83 12.48
C THR A 220 2.53 11.93 13.01
N ARG A 221 3.26 10.81 13.05
CA ARG A 221 4.64 10.74 13.55
C ARG A 221 5.68 10.71 12.44
N THR A 222 5.43 9.94 11.39
CA THR A 222 6.31 9.73 10.25
C THR A 222 5.48 9.14 9.11
N TYR A 223 6.00 9.19 7.88
CA TYR A 223 5.39 8.49 6.76
C TYR A 223 5.19 7.00 7.07
N GLY A 224 3.95 6.51 6.92
CA GLY A 224 3.62 5.11 7.21
C GLY A 224 3.94 4.71 8.65
N GLY A 225 3.67 5.59 9.62
CA GLY A 225 4.07 5.41 11.01
C GLY A 225 3.32 4.26 11.69
N ASP A 226 2.02 4.16 11.43
CA ASP A 226 1.14 3.12 11.95
C ASP A 226 -0.08 2.93 11.04
N LEU A 227 -0.96 2.01 11.40
CA LEU A 227 -2.20 1.72 10.67
C LEU A 227 -3.42 1.93 11.55
N ARG A 228 -4.52 2.38 10.94
CA ARG A 228 -5.86 2.45 11.51
C ARG A 228 -6.87 1.89 10.53
N LEU A 229 -8.09 1.65 11.01
CA LEU A 229 -9.23 1.30 10.19
C LEU A 229 -10.20 2.48 10.16
N LEU A 230 -10.56 2.90 8.96
CA LEU A 230 -11.59 3.90 8.71
C LEU A 230 -12.91 3.18 8.43
N ALA A 231 -13.76 3.10 9.46
CA ALA A 231 -15.06 2.46 9.41
C ALA A 231 -16.09 3.40 8.77
N VAL A 232 -16.50 3.08 7.54
CA VAL A 232 -17.40 3.90 6.74
C VAL A 232 -18.82 3.79 7.28
N ASN A 233 -19.43 4.95 7.53
CA ASN A 233 -20.83 5.10 7.92
C ASN A 233 -21.72 5.37 6.71
N VAL A 234 -21.25 6.24 5.82
CA VAL A 234 -21.97 6.65 4.60
C VAL A 234 -20.97 6.71 3.46
N LEU A 235 -21.31 6.04 2.34
CA LEU A 235 -20.56 6.13 1.09
C LEU A 235 -21.54 6.14 -0.08
N THR A 236 -21.75 7.33 -0.62
CA THR A 236 -22.65 7.60 -1.73
C THR A 236 -21.97 8.56 -2.70
N PRO A 237 -22.43 8.69 -3.97
CA PRO A 237 -21.82 9.57 -4.95
C PRO A 237 -21.64 11.05 -4.53
N ASP A 238 -22.36 11.50 -3.52
CA ASP A 238 -22.39 12.89 -3.04
C ASP A 238 -22.06 13.06 -1.54
N ARG A 239 -21.99 11.98 -0.76
CA ARG A 239 -21.70 12.03 0.68
C ARG A 239 -20.77 10.91 1.15
N PHE A 240 -19.82 11.29 1.99
CA PHE A 240 -18.89 10.39 2.68
C PHE A 240 -18.81 10.71 4.16
N GLU A 241 -18.99 9.71 5.01
CA GLU A 241 -18.80 9.81 6.46
C GLU A 241 -18.14 8.55 6.99
N ALA A 242 -17.15 8.70 7.87
CA ALA A 242 -16.45 7.58 8.46
C ALA A 242 -15.82 7.93 9.82
N GLU A 243 -15.67 6.91 10.64
CA GLU A 243 -15.04 6.95 11.96
C GLU A 243 -13.70 6.22 11.91
N THR A 244 -12.70 6.75 12.59
CA THR A 244 -11.37 6.13 12.65
C THR A 244 -11.23 5.30 13.93
N SER A 245 -10.64 4.12 13.81
CA SER A 245 -10.25 3.32 14.97
C SER A 245 -9.05 3.93 15.72
N PRO A 246 -8.74 3.43 16.93
CA PRO A 246 -7.39 3.55 17.48
C PRO A 246 -6.33 2.96 16.54
N ILE A 247 -5.06 3.26 16.80
CA ILE A 247 -3.94 2.59 16.13
C ILE A 247 -4.04 1.09 16.34
N LEU A 248 -3.89 0.31 15.27
CA LEU A 248 -3.78 -1.13 15.34
C LEU A 248 -2.53 -1.51 16.13
N LYS A 249 -2.71 -2.31 17.19
CA LYS A 249 -1.59 -2.76 18.01
C LYS A 249 -0.54 -3.48 17.14
N PRO A 250 0.76 -3.18 17.30
CA PRO A 250 1.81 -3.73 16.44
C PRO A 250 2.02 -5.24 16.69
N PRO A 251 2.64 -5.95 15.74
CA PRO A 251 2.94 -7.37 15.93
C PRO A 251 4.04 -7.57 16.98
N VAL A 252 3.91 -8.64 17.77
CA VAL A 252 4.81 -8.94 18.89
C VAL A 252 6.24 -9.28 18.46
N ASN A 253 6.43 -9.71 17.20
CA ASN A 253 7.70 -10.22 16.68
C ASN A 253 8.27 -9.36 15.53
N ALA A 254 8.02 -8.04 15.52
CA ALA A 254 8.56 -7.13 14.50
C ALA A 254 10.09 -6.89 14.62
N GLY A 255 10.66 -7.11 15.81
CA GLY A 255 12.09 -6.87 16.07
C GLY A 255 12.53 -5.45 15.70
N ARG A 256 13.52 -5.32 14.81
CA ARG A 256 14.01 -4.01 14.35
C ARG A 256 13.03 -3.24 13.44
N TYR A 257 12.03 -3.93 12.88
CA TYR A 257 11.01 -3.36 12.00
C TYR A 257 9.83 -2.79 12.80
N HIS A 258 10.11 -1.87 13.72
CA HIS A 258 9.08 -1.26 14.59
C HIS A 258 8.82 0.22 14.27
N ARG A 259 9.45 0.78 13.23
CA ARG A 259 9.44 2.23 12.94
C ARG A 259 8.28 2.68 12.04
N GLY A 260 7.46 1.76 11.57
CA GLY A 260 6.38 2.04 10.63
C GLY A 260 5.72 0.76 10.15
N ARG A 261 4.49 0.88 9.67
CA ARG A 261 3.64 -0.12 8.99
C ARG A 261 2.72 0.70 8.09
N HIS A 262 2.62 0.41 6.80
CA HIS A 262 1.81 1.23 5.89
C HIS A 262 0.89 0.44 4.99
N THR A 263 1.00 -0.89 4.98
CA THR A 263 0.06 -1.75 4.25
C THR A 263 -0.53 -2.85 5.13
N LEU A 264 -1.84 -3.04 5.00
CA LEU A 264 -2.65 -4.12 5.56
C LEU A 264 -3.59 -4.64 4.47
N ALA A 265 -3.20 -5.73 3.80
CA ALA A 265 -3.95 -6.26 2.67
C ALA A 265 -4.60 -7.60 3.00
N ALA A 266 -5.87 -7.75 2.61
CA ALA A 266 -6.59 -9.00 2.74
C ALA A 266 -6.16 -9.97 1.63
N CYS A 267 -5.96 -11.24 1.97
CA CYS A 267 -5.64 -12.26 0.98
C CYS A 267 -6.22 -13.62 1.39
N GLY A 268 -7.54 -13.78 1.23
CA GLY A 268 -8.26 -15.00 1.61
C GLY A 268 -8.07 -15.32 3.10
N PRO A 269 -7.47 -16.47 3.46
CA PRO A 269 -7.28 -16.88 4.85
C PRO A 269 -6.18 -16.11 5.59
N VAL A 270 -5.39 -15.28 4.90
CA VAL A 270 -4.27 -14.56 5.48
C VAL A 270 -4.38 -13.04 5.30
N THR A 271 -3.56 -12.32 6.05
CA THR A 271 -3.39 -10.87 5.93
C THR A 271 -1.93 -10.56 5.65
N LEU A 272 -1.67 -9.71 4.66
CA LEU A 272 -0.34 -9.26 4.31
C LEU A 272 -0.06 -7.92 4.96
N ILE A 273 1.16 -7.74 5.45
CA ILE A 273 1.64 -6.50 6.04
C ILE A 273 3.05 -6.18 5.61
N ASP A 274 3.45 -4.93 5.79
CA ASP A 274 4.85 -4.53 5.84
C ASP A 274 5.19 -3.87 7.17
N ALA A 275 6.49 -3.76 7.43
CA ALA A 275 7.00 -2.99 8.55
C ALA A 275 8.34 -2.34 8.23
N LYS A 276 8.60 -1.18 8.85
CA LYS A 276 9.76 -0.32 8.61
C LYS A 276 10.85 -0.48 9.65
N TRP A 277 12.08 -0.56 9.17
CA TRP A 277 13.29 -0.31 9.93
C TRP A 277 14.01 0.93 9.38
N LEU A 278 14.44 1.83 10.27
CA LEU A 278 15.32 2.94 9.92
C LEU A 278 16.78 2.49 9.97
N LYS A 279 17.37 2.21 8.81
CA LYS A 279 18.77 1.78 8.69
C LYS A 279 19.69 2.99 8.54
N GLY A 280 20.57 3.21 9.52
CA GLY A 280 21.62 4.23 9.44
C GLY A 280 22.70 3.87 8.42
N SER A 281 23.22 4.86 7.71
CA SER A 281 24.34 4.71 6.77
C SER A 281 25.57 5.48 7.27
N PRO A 282 26.68 4.80 7.63
CA PRO A 282 27.93 5.48 7.98
C PRO A 282 28.44 6.40 6.85
N LYS A 283 28.23 6.01 5.59
CA LYS A 283 28.55 6.84 4.41
C LYS A 283 27.64 8.06 4.32
N GLY A 284 26.35 7.92 4.61
CA GLY A 284 25.41 9.05 4.68
C GLY A 284 25.78 10.04 5.79
N LEU A 285 26.16 9.53 6.96
CA LEU A 285 26.65 10.33 8.08
C LEU A 285 27.96 11.06 7.75
N ALA A 286 28.91 10.40 7.10
CA ALA A 286 30.16 11.02 6.66
C ALA A 286 29.94 12.16 5.65
N VAL A 287 29.03 11.98 4.69
CA VAL A 287 28.65 13.05 3.74
C VAL A 287 28.01 14.24 4.46
N ALA A 288 27.11 13.98 5.42
CA ALA A 288 26.48 15.05 6.22
C ALA A 288 27.52 15.82 7.05
N LEU A 289 28.42 15.12 7.75
CA LEU A 289 29.50 15.74 8.52
C LEU A 289 30.46 16.56 7.66
N ALA A 290 30.80 16.08 6.46
CA ALA A 290 31.64 16.82 5.50
C ALA A 290 30.97 18.09 4.95
N SER A 291 29.63 18.14 4.91
CA SER A 291 28.90 19.35 4.50
C SER A 291 28.86 20.42 5.59
N LEU A 292 28.78 20.01 6.87
CA LEU A 292 28.79 20.91 8.03
C LEU A 292 30.16 21.59 8.24
N THR A 293 31.25 20.91 7.89
CA THR A 293 32.60 21.49 7.98
C THR A 293 32.91 22.48 6.86
N ARG A 294 32.23 22.40 5.72
CA ARG A 294 32.34 23.39 4.62
C ARG A 294 31.52 24.65 4.87
N GLY A 295 30.44 24.57 5.64
CA GLY A 295 29.57 25.72 5.98
C GLY A 295 30.08 26.64 7.10
N ARG A 296 31.25 26.36 7.71
CA ARG A 296 31.87 27.19 8.77
C ARG A 296 33.01 28.09 8.29
N LYS A 297 33.21 28.20 6.98
CA LYS A 297 34.15 29.17 6.38
C LYS A 297 33.38 30.25 5.62
N THR A 298 32.82 31.20 6.36
CA THR A 298 32.50 32.57 5.91
C THR A 298 32.67 33.48 7.10
#